data_AF-A0A9X8M7M7-F1
#
_entry.id   AF-A0A9X8M7M7-F1
#
_cell.length_a   1.000
_cell.length_b   1.000
_cell.length_c   1.000
_cell.angle_alpha   90.00
_cell.angle_beta   90.00
_cell.angle_gamma   90.00
#
_symmetry.space_group_name_H-M   'P 1'
#
loop_
_entity.id
_entity.type
_entity.pdbx_description
1 polymer ?
#
loop_
_entity_poly.entity_id
_entity_poly.type
_entity_poly.pdbx_seq_one_letter_code
_entity_poly.pdbx_strand_id
1 'polypeptide(L)'
;MLEFLLPEDTVVVTDLTRLSRSTKDLIEITEQISQKGAHLKSLKESWLDTTTAHGKMLFTIFAGIAQFERDLTSERTKYIMCYIK
;
A
#
# COMPACT_ATOMS: atom_id res chain seq x y z
N MET A 1 -0.90 9.16 14.90
CA MET A 1 -2.15 8.55 14.42
C MET A 1 -2.07 7.03 14.50
N LEU A 2 -1.11 6.39 13.81
CA LEU A 2 -0.96 4.94 13.80
C LEU A 2 -0.63 4.32 15.17
N GLU A 3 -0.01 5.06 16.08
CA GLU A 3 0.36 4.59 17.43
C GLU A 3 -0.85 4.32 18.34
N PHE A 4 -2.00 4.94 18.08
CA PHE A 4 -3.20 4.79 18.92
C PHE A 4 -4.19 3.76 18.42
N LEU A 5 -3.90 3.06 17.31
CA LEU A 5 -4.79 2.03 16.78
C LEU A 5 -4.84 0.83 17.71
N LEU A 6 -6.06 0.40 18.02
CA LEU A 6 -6.37 -0.84 18.69
C LEU A 6 -6.68 -1.94 17.65
N PRO A 7 -6.59 -3.22 18.05
CA PRO A 7 -7.07 -4.32 17.21
C PRO A 7 -8.55 -4.12 16.86
N GLU A 8 -8.94 -4.51 15.64
CA GLU A 8 -10.28 -4.36 15.05
C GLU A 8 -10.70 -2.90 14.71
N ASP A 9 -9.87 -1.90 14.99
CA ASP A 9 -10.13 -0.52 14.54
C ASP A 9 -10.13 -0.43 13.00
N THR A 10 -10.99 0.40 12.44
CA THR A 10 -11.01 0.68 11.00
C THR A 10 -10.67 2.14 10.71
N VAL A 11 -9.51 2.35 10.06
CA VAL A 11 -9.11 3.64 9.52
C VAL A 11 -9.88 3.89 8.23
N VAL A 12 -10.75 4.89 8.26
CA VAL A 12 -11.53 5.30 7.09
C VAL A 12 -10.91 6.54 6.46
N VAL A 13 -10.59 6.48 5.17
CA VAL A 13 -10.05 7.59 4.40
C VAL A 13 -10.99 7.97 3.26
N THR A 14 -11.01 9.26 2.92
CA THR A 14 -11.83 9.74 1.80
C THR A 14 -11.18 9.46 0.45
N ASP A 15 -9.85 9.53 0.38
CA ASP A 15 -9.06 9.44 -0.85
C ASP A 15 -7.68 8.87 -0.50
N LEU A 16 -7.17 7.95 -1.32
CA LEU A 16 -5.87 7.32 -1.05
C LEU A 16 -4.70 8.29 -1.10
N THR A 17 -4.83 9.31 -1.94
CA THR A 17 -3.86 10.41 -2.08
C THR A 17 -3.69 11.25 -0.81
N ARG A 18 -4.66 11.20 0.13
CA ARG A 18 -4.55 11.87 1.43
C ARG A 18 -3.83 11.04 2.48
N LEU A 19 -3.84 9.71 2.32
CA LEU A 19 -3.16 8.80 3.23
C LEU A 19 -1.67 8.68 2.88
N SER A 20 -1.33 8.81 1.61
CA SER A 20 0.01 8.53 1.11
C SER A 20 0.42 9.40 -0.08
N ARG A 21 1.71 9.71 -0.17
CA ARG A 21 2.33 10.42 -1.31
C ARG A 21 2.89 9.48 -2.38
N SER A 22 2.95 8.18 -2.13
CA SER A 22 3.44 7.18 -3.09
C SER A 22 2.75 5.83 -2.90
N THR A 23 2.74 5.00 -3.94
CA THR A 23 2.20 3.63 -3.83
C THR A 23 2.95 2.81 -2.77
N LYS A 24 4.26 3.05 -2.62
CA LYS A 24 5.08 2.42 -1.57
C LYS A 24 4.62 2.81 -0.17
N ASP A 25 4.48 4.10 0.09
CA ASP A 25 4.03 4.62 1.39
C ASP A 25 2.63 4.07 1.72
N LEU A 26 1.76 3.93 0.72
CA LEU A 26 0.41 3.37 0.93
C LEU A 26 0.47 1.91 1.37
N ILE A 27 1.34 1.13 0.73
CA ILE A 27 1.55 -0.27 1.06
C ILE A 27 2.11 -0.40 2.48
N GLU A 28 3.16 0.35 2.82
CA GLU A 28 3.77 0.33 4.16
C GLU A 28 2.77 0.73 5.26
N ILE A 29 1.97 1.78 5.03
CA ILE A 29 0.94 2.19 6.00
C ILE A 29 -0.11 1.10 6.21
N THR A 30 -0.56 0.47 5.12
CA THR A 30 -1.58 -0.59 5.21
C THR A 30 -1.02 -1.84 5.88
N GLU A 31 0.25 -2.19 5.62
CA GLU A 31 0.96 -3.28 6.30
C GLU A 31 1.04 -3.01 7.81
N GLN A 32 1.41 -1.78 8.21
CA GLN A 32 1.49 -1.37 9.61
C GLN A 32 0.12 -1.43 10.31
N ILE A 33 -0.96 -1.03 9.62
CA ILE A 33 -2.34 -1.13 10.13
C ILE A 33 -2.71 -2.60 10.32
N SER A 34 -2.42 -3.44 9.32
CA SER A 34 -2.70 -4.88 9.36
C SER A 34 -1.93 -5.61 10.47
N GLN A 35 -0.65 -5.27 10.68
CA GLN A 35 0.17 -5.82 11.77
C GLN A 35 -0.38 -5.50 13.17
N LYS A 36 -1.12 -4.40 13.31
CA LYS A 36 -1.81 -4.03 14.55
C LYS A 36 -3.17 -4.71 14.72
N GLY A 37 -3.59 -5.52 13.75
CA GLY A 37 -4.91 -6.14 13.73
C GLY A 37 -6.03 -5.18 13.35
N ALA A 38 -5.70 -4.03 12.77
CA ALA A 38 -6.66 -3.04 12.34
C ALA A 38 -6.90 -3.10 10.83
N HIS A 39 -7.84 -2.31 10.34
CA HIS A 39 -8.29 -2.29 8.95
C HIS A 39 -8.20 -0.90 8.34
N LEU A 40 -8.00 -0.86 7.02
CA LEU A 40 -8.08 0.31 6.18
C LEU A 40 -9.27 0.21 5.23
N LYS A 41 -10.04 1.29 5.13
CA LYS A 41 -11.17 1.43 4.21
C LYS A 41 -11.13 2.78 3.50
N SER A 42 -11.27 2.79 2.18
CA SER A 42 -11.52 4.02 1.43
C SER A 42 -13.02 4.23 1.16
N LEU A 43 -13.47 5.47 1.23
CA LEU A 43 -14.84 5.87 0.87
C LEU A 43 -15.00 6.09 -0.65
N LYS A 44 -13.94 6.50 -1.34
CA LYS A 44 -13.98 6.77 -2.78
C LYS A 44 -13.62 5.53 -3.59
N GLU A 45 -12.62 4.78 -3.14
CA GLU A 45 -12.20 3.53 -3.75
C GLU A 45 -12.89 2.34 -3.08
N SER A 46 -14.07 1.97 -3.56
CA SER A 46 -14.84 0.84 -3.01
C SER A 46 -14.10 -0.51 -3.07
N TRP A 47 -13.08 -0.64 -3.91
CA TRP A 47 -12.25 -1.84 -4.02
C TRP A 47 -11.24 -1.96 -2.87
N LEU A 48 -10.95 -0.87 -2.17
CA LEU A 48 -10.01 -0.83 -1.06
C LEU A 48 -10.72 -0.86 0.29
N ASP A 49 -11.30 -2.02 0.58
CA ASP A 49 -11.87 -2.35 1.89
C ASP A 49 -11.18 -3.61 2.44
N THR A 50 -10.17 -3.40 3.27
CA THR A 50 -9.39 -4.50 3.88
C THR A 50 -10.16 -5.23 4.99
N THR A 51 -11.39 -4.83 5.32
CA THR A 51 -12.27 -5.64 6.19
C THR A 51 -12.83 -6.86 5.44
N THR A 52 -12.85 -6.81 4.11
CA THR A 52 -13.40 -7.88 3.25
C THR A 52 -12.28 -8.76 2.68
N ALA A 53 -12.56 -10.06 2.49
CA ALA A 53 -11.60 -10.98 1.86
C ALA A 53 -11.25 -10.55 0.42
N HIS A 54 -12.24 -10.03 -0.33
CA HIS A 54 -12.04 -9.52 -1.68
C HIS A 54 -11.15 -8.27 -1.70
N GLY A 55 -11.39 -7.29 -0.82
CA GLY A 55 -10.57 -6.09 -0.74
C GLY A 55 -9.14 -6.38 -0.28
N LYS A 56 -8.94 -7.34 0.66
CA LYS A 56 -7.61 -7.85 1.00
C LYS A 56 -6.90 -8.47 -0.21
N MET A 57 -7.59 -9.31 -0.98
CA MET A 57 -7.04 -9.94 -2.18
C MET A 57 -6.60 -8.90 -3.22
N LEU A 58 -7.48 -7.96 -3.55
CA LEU A 58 -7.17 -6.89 -4.50
C LEU A 58 -5.99 -6.06 -4.03
N PHE A 59 -5.98 -5.69 -2.74
CA PHE A 59 -4.87 -4.94 -2.16
C PHE A 59 -3.54 -5.68 -2.32
N THR A 60 -3.48 -6.98 -2.01
CA THR A 60 -2.27 -7.79 -2.18
C THR A 60 -1.79 -7.84 -3.64
N ILE A 61 -2.72 -7.97 -4.60
CA ILE A 61 -2.38 -7.95 -6.02
C ILE A 61 -1.78 -6.60 -6.42
N PHE A 62 -2.42 -5.49 -6.04
CA PHE A 62 -1.91 -4.15 -6.32
C PHE A 62 -0.57 -3.89 -5.64
N ALA A 63 -0.38 -4.36 -4.41
CA ALA A 63 0.88 -4.27 -3.69
C ALA A 63 2.00 -5.02 -4.45
N GLY A 64 1.71 -6.22 -4.95
CA GLY A 64 2.62 -7.01 -5.78
C GLY A 64 3.01 -6.29 -7.09
N ILE A 65 2.04 -5.71 -7.79
CA ILE A 65 2.30 -4.93 -9.02
C ILE A 65 3.17 -3.72 -8.72
N ALA A 66 2.86 -2.97 -7.67
CA ALA A 66 3.62 -1.78 -7.28
C ALA A 66 5.06 -2.10 -6.81
N GLN A 67 5.29 -3.30 -6.26
CA GLN A 67 6.63 -3.79 -5.98
C GLN A 67 7.36 -4.15 -7.27
N PHE A 68 6.69 -4.86 -8.19
CA PHE A 68 7.26 -5.24 -9.48
C PHE A 68 7.69 -4.03 -10.33
N GLU A 69 6.88 -2.98 -10.42
CA GLU A 69 7.24 -1.74 -11.14
C GLU A 69 8.48 -1.06 -10.54
N ARG A 70 8.64 -1.11 -9.21
CA ARG A 70 9.82 -0.59 -8.52
C ARG A 70 11.07 -1.40 -8.86
N ASP A 71 10.95 -2.72 -8.85
CA ASP A 71 12.07 -3.60 -9.17
C ASP A 71 12.53 -3.39 -10.62
N LEU A 72 11.60 -3.31 -11.58
CA LEU A 72 11.89 -2.98 -12.98
C LEU A 72 12.59 -1.62 -13.15
N THR A 73 12.15 -0.60 -12.40
CA THR A 73 12.76 0.73 -12.44
C THR A 73 14.20 0.69 -11.91
N SER A 74 14.41 0.01 -10.78
CA SER A 74 15.71 -0.19 -10.15
C SER A 74 16.69 -0.93 -11.06
N GLU A 75 16.22 -2.01 -11.70
CA GLU A 75 17.01 -2.76 -12.67
C GLU A 75 17.46 -1.89 -13.84
N ARG A 76 16.54 -1.11 -14.43
CA ARG A 76 16.86 -0.20 -15.54
C ARG A 76 17.94 0.82 -15.16
N THR A 77 17.85 1.41 -13.96
CA THR A 77 18.87 2.36 -13.48
C THR A 77 20.23 1.69 -13.31
N LYS A 78 20.28 0.45 -12.79
CA LYS A 78 21.53 -0.31 -12.65
C LYS A 78 22.17 -0.64 -14.00
N TYR A 79 21.37 -1.08 -14.97
CA TYR A 79 21.87 -1.37 -16.32
C TYR A 79 22.49 -0.13 -16.99
N ILE A 80 21.83 1.03 -16.89
CA ILE A 80 22.34 2.30 -17.45
C ILE A 80 23.66 2.71 -16.77
N MET A 81 23.73 2.62 -15.44
CA MET A 81 24.91 3.04 -14.68
C MET A 81 26.14 2.14 -14.92
N CYS A 82 25.91 0.87 -15.30
CA CYS A 82 26.97 -0.03 -15.75
C CYS A 82 27.50 0.32 -17.15
N TYR A 83 26.64 0.84 -18.04
CA TYR A 83 27.02 1.23 -19.41
C TYR A 83 27.76 2.57 -19.49
N ILE A 84 27.64 3.42 -18.47
CA ILE A 84 28.30 4.74 -18.41
C ILE A 84 29.68 4.66 -17.72
N LYS A 85 30.06 3.50 -17.20
CA LYS A 85 31.31 3.27 -16.47
C LYS A 85 32.27 2.40 -17.26
#